data_AF-A0AAU6EUG7-F1
#
_entry.id   AF-A0AAU6EUG7-F1
#
_cell.length_a   1.000
_cell.length_b   1.000
_cell.length_c   1.000
_cell.angle_alpha   90.00
_cell.angle_beta   90.00
_cell.angle_gamma   90.00
#
_symmetry.space_group_name_H-M   'P 1'
#
loop_
_entity.id
_entity.type
_entity.pdbx_description
1 polymer ?
#
loop_
_entity_poly.entity_id
_entity_poly.type
_entity_poly.pdbx_seq_one_letter_code
_entity_poly.pdbx_strand_id
1 'polypeptide(L)'
;MRIHRTAPTRAFSTFANALLRDRRISWCASGLLMYLLSLPEGAHASIRSLAQMRKEGRGRIANSLRELEKAGYLRRVPAKDAETGRLTTEYELCAAPRSETPPSEPEFVTEPPPTSPAMILLLDLHRTDPRLALGLADAARLAPLVEEWRVAGASDALLRGALTSGLPSPVYSAPALVEDRLRRKMPVAVTPRVRPALVAA
;
A
#
# COMPACT_ATOMS: atom_id res chain seq x y z
N MET A 1 -34.68 4.17 10.56
CA MET A 1 -34.72 5.42 9.77
C MET A 1 -34.54 5.08 8.30
N ARG A 2 -35.41 5.58 7.40
CA ARG A 2 -35.29 5.40 5.94
C ARG A 2 -34.65 6.66 5.34
N ILE A 3 -33.64 6.50 4.49
CA ILE A 3 -32.87 7.64 3.94
C ILE A 3 -33.34 7.92 2.52
N HIS A 4 -33.93 9.10 2.31
CA HIS A 4 -34.25 9.62 0.98
C HIS A 4 -33.17 10.64 0.60
N ARG A 5 -32.64 10.52 -0.63
CA ARG A 5 -31.58 11.39 -1.13
C ARG A 5 -32.12 12.25 -2.26
N THR A 6 -31.85 13.53 -2.20
CA THR A 6 -32.02 14.47 -3.32
C THR A 6 -30.65 14.86 -3.84
N ALA A 7 -30.47 14.94 -5.16
CA ALA A 7 -29.19 15.33 -5.74
C ALA A 7 -29.00 16.85 -5.58
N PRO A 8 -27.87 17.32 -5.02
CA PRO A 8 -27.57 18.75 -4.95
C PRO A 8 -27.32 19.31 -6.36
N THR A 9 -27.76 20.53 -6.63
CA THR A 9 -27.68 21.15 -7.96
C THR A 9 -26.44 22.04 -8.15
N ARG A 10 -25.76 22.46 -7.07
CA ARG A 10 -24.54 23.28 -7.10
C ARG A 10 -23.77 23.22 -5.77
N ALA A 11 -22.49 23.61 -5.80
CA ALA A 11 -21.62 23.79 -4.63
C ALA A 11 -21.58 22.58 -3.67
N PHE A 12 -21.30 21.40 -4.21
CA PHE A 12 -21.18 20.16 -3.43
C PHE A 12 -19.76 19.60 -3.50
N SER A 13 -19.36 18.92 -2.43
CA SER A 13 -18.11 18.13 -2.39
C SER A 13 -18.45 16.65 -2.50
N THR A 14 -17.64 15.90 -3.24
CA THR A 14 -17.77 14.44 -3.33
C THR A 14 -16.70 13.77 -2.50
N PHE A 15 -17.07 12.70 -1.79
CA PHE A 15 -16.17 11.95 -0.92
C PHE A 15 -16.35 10.46 -1.16
N ALA A 16 -15.28 9.70 -1.01
CA ALA A 16 -15.35 8.25 -1.07
C ALA A 16 -16.21 7.70 0.07
N ASN A 17 -17.10 6.73 -0.23
CA ASN A 17 -17.91 6.08 0.79
C ASN A 17 -17.06 5.40 1.88
N ALA A 18 -15.85 4.96 1.55
CA ALA A 18 -14.92 4.34 2.50
C ALA A 18 -14.58 5.29 3.66
N LEU A 19 -14.32 6.58 3.37
CA LEU A 19 -14.06 7.61 4.37
C LEU A 19 -15.25 7.78 5.33
N LEU A 20 -16.47 7.83 4.79
CA LEU A 20 -17.69 8.00 5.58
C LEU A 20 -18.07 6.75 6.39
N ARG A 21 -17.58 5.59 6.00
CA ARG A 21 -17.88 4.29 6.61
C ARG A 21 -16.75 3.79 7.51
N ASP A 22 -15.67 4.56 7.64
CA ASP A 22 -14.55 4.20 8.51
C ASP A 22 -14.99 4.24 9.97
N ARG A 23 -15.09 3.05 10.58
CA ARG A 23 -15.53 2.89 11.96
C ARG A 23 -14.44 3.22 12.99
N ARG A 24 -13.21 3.49 12.53
CA ARG A 24 -12.08 3.85 13.41
C ARG A 24 -12.17 5.29 13.89
N ILE A 25 -12.99 6.13 13.26
CA ILE A 25 -13.14 7.54 13.57
C ILE A 25 -14.55 7.89 14.04
N SER A 26 -14.66 8.84 14.95
CA SER A 26 -15.92 9.37 15.46
C SER A 26 -16.66 10.19 14.41
N TRP A 27 -17.97 10.35 14.58
CA TRP A 27 -18.78 11.22 13.72
C TRP A 27 -18.30 12.68 13.71
N CYS A 28 -17.76 13.17 14.83
CA CYS A 28 -17.18 14.51 14.90
C CYS A 28 -15.91 14.60 14.05
N ALA A 29 -15.02 13.59 14.13
CA ALA A 29 -13.82 13.51 13.29
C ALA A 29 -14.17 13.37 11.80
N SER A 30 -15.14 12.53 11.43
CA SER A 30 -15.58 12.38 10.04
C SER A 30 -16.16 13.69 9.48
N GLY A 31 -17.04 14.36 10.23
CA GLY A 31 -17.59 15.66 9.84
C GLY A 31 -16.52 16.75 9.72
N LEU A 32 -15.53 16.74 10.61
CA LEU A 32 -14.39 17.66 10.56
C LEU A 32 -13.52 17.39 9.32
N LEU A 33 -13.20 16.13 9.02
CA LEU A 33 -12.43 15.75 7.83
C LEU A 33 -13.12 16.18 6.54
N MET A 34 -14.42 15.92 6.41
CA MET A 34 -15.21 16.35 5.24
C MET A 34 -15.20 17.86 5.07
N TYR A 35 -15.32 18.61 6.17
CA TYR A 35 -15.27 20.07 6.12
C TYR A 35 -13.90 20.55 5.65
N LEU A 36 -12.82 20.03 6.23
CA LEU A 36 -11.46 20.40 5.87
C LEU A 36 -11.13 20.08 4.41
N LEU A 37 -11.58 18.91 3.90
CA LEU A 37 -11.41 18.54 2.49
C LEU A 37 -12.28 19.37 1.51
N SER A 38 -13.29 20.08 2.00
CA SER A 38 -14.10 20.99 1.18
C SER A 38 -13.50 22.39 1.02
N LEU A 39 -12.48 22.72 1.82
CA LEU A 39 -11.80 24.02 1.76
C LEU A 39 -10.81 24.06 0.57
N PRO A 40 -10.54 25.25 0.02
CA PRO A 40 -9.49 25.40 -0.98
C PRO A 40 -8.11 25.11 -0.38
N GLU A 41 -7.16 24.76 -1.23
CA GLU A 41 -5.75 24.61 -0.83
C GLU A 41 -5.22 25.90 -0.18
N GLY A 42 -4.41 25.76 0.88
CA GLY A 42 -3.89 26.89 1.65
C GLY A 42 -4.88 27.52 2.63
N ALA A 43 -6.10 26.99 2.78
CA ALA A 43 -7.04 27.50 3.77
C ALA A 43 -6.51 27.35 5.21
N HIS A 44 -6.55 28.43 5.98
CA HIS A 44 -6.14 28.43 7.38
C HIS A 44 -7.33 28.15 8.31
N ALA A 45 -7.25 27.05 9.05
CA ALA A 45 -8.22 26.70 10.09
C ALA A 45 -7.51 26.45 11.42
N SER A 46 -8.03 27.04 12.50
CA SER A 46 -7.52 26.84 13.87
C SER A 46 -8.54 26.07 14.70
N ILE A 47 -8.08 25.39 15.76
CA ILE A 47 -8.99 24.73 16.71
C ILE A 47 -10.03 25.72 17.26
N ARG A 48 -9.62 26.98 17.51
CA ARG A 48 -10.51 28.03 18.00
C ARG A 48 -11.58 28.39 16.98
N SER A 49 -11.20 28.61 15.72
CA SER A 49 -12.15 28.99 14.67
C SER A 49 -13.10 27.84 14.31
N LEU A 50 -12.60 26.61 14.28
CA LEU A 50 -13.41 25.40 14.05
C LEU A 50 -14.44 25.19 15.17
N ALA A 51 -14.05 25.34 16.43
CA ALA A 51 -14.93 25.21 17.60
C ALA A 51 -15.97 26.33 17.71
N GLN A 52 -15.71 27.50 17.11
CA GLN A 52 -16.68 28.59 17.05
C GLN A 52 -17.69 28.39 15.90
N MET A 53 -17.25 27.80 14.79
CA MET A 53 -18.08 27.65 13.58
C MET A 53 -19.14 26.53 13.68
N ARG A 54 -18.81 25.45 14.37
CA ARG A 54 -19.74 24.36 14.72
C ARG A 54 -19.80 24.36 16.24
N LYS A 55 -20.98 24.28 16.87
CA LYS A 55 -21.20 24.34 18.33
C LYS A 55 -20.54 23.15 19.08
N GLU A 56 -19.25 22.97 18.89
CA GLU A 56 -18.43 21.88 19.39
C GLU A 56 -17.36 22.47 20.30
N GLY A 57 -17.06 21.76 21.40
CA GLY A 57 -16.03 22.22 22.32
C GLY A 57 -14.63 22.16 21.70
N ARG A 58 -13.76 23.10 22.07
CA ARG A 58 -12.34 23.11 21.64
C ARG A 58 -11.63 21.78 21.90
N GLY A 59 -11.88 21.17 23.07
CA GLY A 59 -11.33 19.86 23.43
C GLY A 59 -11.81 18.75 22.50
N ARG A 60 -13.07 18.81 22.04
CA ARG A 60 -13.62 17.82 21.11
C ARG A 60 -13.01 17.96 19.72
N ILE A 61 -12.87 19.18 19.21
CA ILE A 61 -12.15 19.43 17.95
C ILE A 61 -10.70 18.94 18.04
N ALA A 62 -9.98 19.24 19.13
CA ALA A 62 -8.62 18.78 19.34
C ALA A 62 -8.53 17.25 19.38
N ASN A 63 -9.45 16.57 20.07
CA ASN A 63 -9.51 15.11 20.10
C ASN A 63 -9.81 14.52 18.72
N SER A 64 -10.73 15.12 17.97
CA SER A 64 -11.04 14.71 16.60
C SER A 64 -9.85 14.87 15.66
N LEU A 65 -9.06 15.94 15.75
CA LEU A 65 -7.84 16.07 14.96
C LEU A 65 -6.81 14.98 15.30
N ARG A 66 -6.61 14.65 16.59
CA ARG A 66 -5.73 13.55 17.01
C ARG A 66 -6.24 12.18 16.54
N GLU A 67 -7.55 12.00 16.53
CA GLU A 67 -8.19 10.78 16.04
C GLU A 67 -7.99 10.63 14.52
N LEU A 68 -8.12 11.71 13.76
CA LEU A 68 -7.82 11.73 12.32
C LEU A 68 -6.33 11.45 12.04
N GLU A 69 -5.44 11.98 12.88
CA GLU A 69 -4.01 11.71 12.80
C GLU A 69 -3.74 10.22 12.96
N LYS A 70 -4.18 9.60 14.07
CA LYS A 70 -4.07 8.16 14.33
C LYS A 70 -4.71 7.26 13.26
N ALA A 71 -5.76 7.74 12.62
CA ALA A 71 -6.45 6.99 11.57
C ALA A 71 -5.77 7.15 10.19
N GLY A 72 -4.74 8.00 10.09
CA GLY A 72 -3.96 8.24 8.88
C GLY A 72 -4.56 9.26 7.91
N TYR A 73 -5.56 10.03 8.34
CA TYR A 73 -6.23 11.04 7.51
C TYR A 73 -5.59 12.43 7.60
N LEU A 74 -4.78 12.66 8.64
CA LEU A 74 -4.19 13.95 8.96
C LEU A 74 -2.71 13.78 9.29
N ARG A 75 -1.83 14.58 8.69
CA ARG A 75 -0.42 14.63 9.06
C ARG A 75 -0.05 16.04 9.51
N ARG A 76 0.65 16.13 10.64
CA ARG A 76 1.21 17.40 11.11
C ARG A 76 2.55 17.64 10.43
N VAL A 77 2.69 18.78 9.78
CA VAL A 77 3.94 19.19 9.13
C VAL A 77 4.45 20.43 9.85
N PRO A 78 5.71 20.44 10.31
CA PRO A 78 6.32 21.67 10.77
C PRO A 78 6.48 22.58 9.55
N ALA A 79 5.75 23.68 9.52
CA ALA A 79 5.92 24.73 8.55
C ALA A 79 6.74 25.85 9.19
N LYS A 80 7.66 26.41 8.42
CA LYS A 80 8.38 27.61 8.83
C LYS A 80 7.77 28.76 8.03
N ASP A 81 7.15 29.68 8.76
CA ASP A 81 6.69 30.93 8.17
C ASP A 81 7.91 31.65 7.56
N ALA A 82 7.87 31.85 6.25
CA ALA A 82 8.98 32.41 5.48
C ALA A 82 9.27 33.88 5.82
N GLU A 83 8.27 34.60 6.34
CA GLU A 83 8.38 36.02 6.68
C GLU A 83 8.75 36.22 8.16
N THR A 84 8.17 35.44 9.06
CA THR A 84 8.36 35.63 10.50
C THR A 84 9.35 34.65 11.14
N GLY A 85 9.77 33.63 10.40
CA GLY A 85 10.65 32.56 10.89
C GLY A 85 10.03 31.68 11.97
N ARG A 86 8.75 31.88 12.29
CA ARG A 86 8.02 31.11 13.31
C ARG A 86 7.69 29.71 12.79
N LEU A 87 7.86 28.71 13.65
CA LEU A 87 7.41 27.35 13.38
C LEU A 87 5.88 27.30 13.59
N THR A 88 5.13 27.19 12.50
CA THR A 88 3.70 26.92 12.50
C THR A 88 3.47 25.42 12.30
N THR A 89 2.34 24.90 12.82
CA THR A 89 1.91 23.54 12.50
C THR A 89 0.94 23.62 11.34
N GLU A 90 1.32 23.07 10.20
CA GLU A 90 0.41 22.85 9.09
C GLU A 90 -0.12 21.42 9.11
N TYR A 91 -1.26 21.23 8.46
CA TYR A 91 -1.97 19.97 8.41
C TYR A 91 -2.14 19.54 6.97
N GLU A 92 -1.51 18.43 6.60
CA GLU A 92 -1.80 17.77 5.33
C GLU A 92 -2.96 16.79 5.52
N LEU A 93 -3.98 16.93 4.68
CA LEU A 93 -5.19 16.10 4.70
C LEU A 93 -5.14 15.08 3.56
N CYS A 94 -5.50 13.83 3.85
CA CYS A 94 -5.61 12.78 2.85
C CYS A 94 -7.06 12.27 2.78
N ALA A 95 -7.59 12.10 1.56
CA ALA A 95 -8.94 11.56 1.34
C ALA A 95 -9.04 10.03 1.55
N ALA A 96 -7.91 9.36 1.72
CA ALA A 96 -7.79 7.95 2.08
C ALA A 96 -6.80 7.82 3.26
N PRO A 97 -7.04 6.88 4.19
CA PRO A 97 -6.16 6.72 5.33
C PRO A 97 -4.80 6.22 4.83
N ARG A 98 -3.74 6.99 5.08
CA ARG A 98 -2.38 6.50 4.90
C ARG A 98 -2.16 5.43 5.96
N SER A 99 -1.65 4.26 5.57
CA SER A 99 -1.11 3.32 6.55
C SER A 99 0.03 4.03 7.27
N GLU A 100 -0.13 4.27 8.58
CA GLU A 100 0.96 4.61 9.46
C GLU A 100 1.90 3.40 9.54
N THR A 101 2.73 3.21 8.53
CA THR A 101 4.04 2.62 8.78
C THR A 101 4.87 3.74 9.41
N PRO A 102 5.44 3.57 10.61
CA PRO A 102 6.36 4.57 11.15
C PRO A 102 7.49 4.83 10.13
N PRO A 103 8.13 6.01 10.17
CA PRO A 103 9.24 6.29 9.27
C PRO A 103 10.43 5.42 9.70
N SER A 104 10.46 4.19 9.19
CA SER A 104 11.70 3.49 8.99
C SER A 104 12.48 4.29 7.94
N GLU A 105 13.74 4.54 8.25
CA GLU A 105 14.81 5.17 7.48
C GLU A 105 14.65 5.09 5.95
N PRO A 106 15.21 6.08 5.19
CA PRO A 106 14.85 6.36 3.81
C PRO A 106 14.81 5.10 2.96
N GLU A 107 13.61 4.55 2.78
CA GLU A 107 13.34 3.64 1.69
C GLU A 107 13.48 4.47 0.44
N PHE A 108 14.61 4.25 -0.24
CA PHE A 108 14.77 4.63 -1.63
C PHE A 108 13.46 4.33 -2.34
N VAL A 109 12.79 5.40 -2.78
CA VAL A 109 11.69 5.32 -3.73
C VAL A 109 12.30 4.73 -4.99
N THR A 110 12.34 3.41 -5.06
CA THR A 110 12.37 2.71 -6.32
C THR A 110 10.94 2.73 -6.78
N GLU A 111 10.71 3.38 -7.92
CA GLU A 111 9.50 3.17 -8.71
C GLU A 111 9.08 1.70 -8.65
N PRO A 112 7.77 1.38 -8.63
CA PRO A 112 7.34 -0.01 -8.65
C PRO A 112 8.12 -0.72 -9.76
N PRO A 113 8.87 -1.80 -9.48
CA PRO A 113 9.68 -2.42 -10.52
C PRO A 113 8.74 -2.75 -11.67
N PRO A 114 9.14 -2.54 -12.94
CA PRO A 114 8.35 -2.99 -14.07
C PRO A 114 8.03 -4.45 -13.80
N THR A 115 6.75 -4.82 -13.83
CA THR A 115 6.27 -6.14 -13.38
C THR A 115 7.09 -7.22 -14.08
N SER A 116 8.11 -7.75 -13.39
CA SER A 116 9.11 -8.58 -14.06
C SER A 116 8.49 -9.93 -14.39
N PRO A 117 8.92 -10.62 -15.46
CA PRO A 117 8.42 -11.95 -15.77
C PRO A 117 8.59 -12.96 -14.61
N ALA A 118 9.57 -12.77 -13.73
CA ALA A 118 9.72 -13.55 -12.50
C ALA A 118 8.57 -13.28 -11.50
N MET A 119 8.22 -12.01 -11.32
CA MET A 119 7.13 -11.58 -10.45
C MET A 119 5.77 -12.10 -10.95
N ILE A 120 5.52 -12.04 -12.25
CA ILE A 120 4.28 -12.58 -12.86
C ILE A 120 4.18 -14.09 -12.59
N LEU A 121 5.28 -14.84 -12.77
CA LEU A 121 5.30 -16.27 -12.49
C LEU A 121 4.94 -16.60 -11.04
N LEU A 122 5.49 -15.84 -10.09
CA LEU A 122 5.22 -16.01 -8.65
C LEU A 122 3.76 -15.70 -8.30
N LEU A 123 3.20 -14.62 -8.86
CA LEU A 123 1.80 -14.26 -8.68
C LEU A 123 0.87 -15.34 -9.27
N ASP A 124 1.23 -15.93 -10.40
CA ASP A 124 0.42 -16.96 -11.06
C ASP A 124 0.47 -18.35 -10.38
N LEU A 125 1.31 -18.57 -9.36
CA LEU A 125 1.40 -19.86 -8.65
C LEU A 125 0.06 -20.29 -8.05
N HIS A 126 -0.76 -19.33 -7.61
CA HIS A 126 -2.07 -19.59 -7.04
C HIS A 126 -3.02 -20.32 -8.00
N ARG A 127 -2.78 -20.22 -9.32
CA ARG A 127 -3.58 -20.92 -10.34
C ARG A 127 -3.29 -22.42 -10.37
N THR A 128 -2.08 -22.81 -9.95
CA THR A 128 -1.67 -24.22 -9.85
C THR A 128 -2.06 -24.80 -8.49
N ASP A 129 -1.83 -24.05 -7.40
CA ASP A 129 -2.32 -24.40 -6.07
C ASP A 129 -2.74 -23.12 -5.31
N PRO A 130 -4.03 -22.97 -4.94
CA PRO A 130 -4.52 -21.78 -4.22
C PRO A 130 -3.80 -21.48 -2.90
N ARG A 131 -3.16 -22.47 -2.28
CA ARG A 131 -2.41 -22.31 -1.01
C ARG A 131 -1.12 -21.50 -1.19
N LEU A 132 -0.68 -21.26 -2.43
CA LEU A 132 0.53 -20.51 -2.77
C LEU A 132 0.21 -19.09 -3.25
N ALA A 133 -0.93 -18.51 -2.84
CA ALA A 133 -1.24 -17.11 -3.13
C ALA A 133 -0.22 -16.17 -2.47
N LEU A 134 0.44 -15.34 -3.30
CA LEU A 134 1.43 -14.34 -2.88
C LEU A 134 0.91 -12.94 -3.15
N GLY A 135 1.20 -12.00 -2.25
CA GLY A 135 0.98 -10.58 -2.48
C GLY A 135 2.02 -9.97 -3.40
N LEU A 136 1.74 -8.77 -3.93
CA LEU A 136 2.63 -8.02 -4.82
C LEU A 136 4.02 -7.78 -4.16
N ALA A 137 4.03 -7.38 -2.89
CA ALA A 137 5.27 -7.11 -2.15
C ALA A 137 6.12 -8.37 -1.94
N ASP A 138 5.48 -9.51 -1.63
CA ASP A 138 6.17 -10.79 -1.48
C ASP A 138 6.74 -11.29 -2.81
N ALA A 139 5.96 -11.18 -3.89
CA ALA A 139 6.42 -11.55 -5.23
C ALA A 139 7.61 -10.67 -5.68
N ALA A 140 7.57 -9.36 -5.41
CA ALA A 140 8.67 -8.46 -5.70
C ALA A 140 9.93 -8.84 -4.90
N ARG A 141 9.79 -9.15 -3.61
CA ARG A 141 10.91 -9.58 -2.74
C ARG A 141 11.55 -10.89 -3.21
N LEU A 142 10.75 -11.82 -3.74
CA LEU A 142 11.23 -13.15 -4.16
C LEU A 142 11.67 -13.20 -5.63
N ALA A 143 11.31 -12.20 -6.44
CA ALA A 143 11.67 -12.16 -7.86
C ALA A 143 13.17 -12.31 -8.15
N PRO A 144 14.10 -11.70 -7.37
CA PRO A 144 15.54 -11.89 -7.61
C PRO A 144 15.99 -13.35 -7.54
N LEU A 145 15.44 -14.15 -6.62
CA LEU A 145 15.77 -15.58 -6.49
C LEU A 145 15.26 -16.39 -7.70
N VAL A 146 14.14 -15.99 -8.30
CA VAL A 146 13.64 -16.61 -9.53
C VAL A 146 14.53 -16.27 -10.71
N GLU A 147 15.05 -15.04 -10.77
CA GLU A 147 16.02 -14.66 -11.81
C GLU A 147 17.35 -15.39 -11.63
N GLU A 148 17.81 -15.63 -10.40
CA GLU A 148 18.97 -16.50 -10.13
C GLU A 148 18.77 -17.91 -10.68
N TRP A 149 17.58 -18.49 -10.52
CA TRP A 149 17.23 -19.77 -11.13
C TRP A 149 17.29 -19.72 -12.67
N ARG A 150 16.80 -18.64 -13.28
CA ARG A 150 16.85 -18.47 -14.74
C ARG A 150 18.28 -18.31 -15.24
N VAL A 151 19.12 -17.56 -14.53
CA VAL A 151 20.56 -17.44 -14.81
C VAL A 151 21.25 -18.80 -14.69
N ALA A 152 20.83 -19.65 -13.75
CA ALA A 152 21.28 -21.03 -13.62
C ALA A 152 20.70 -21.98 -14.69
N GLY A 153 19.89 -21.46 -15.64
CA GLY A 153 19.32 -22.21 -16.76
C GLY A 153 17.98 -22.88 -16.48
N ALA A 154 17.31 -22.57 -15.37
CA ALA A 154 16.01 -23.15 -15.05
C ALA A 154 14.90 -22.61 -15.98
N SER A 155 14.09 -23.51 -16.52
CA SER A 155 12.87 -23.12 -17.22
C SER A 155 11.74 -22.78 -16.23
N ASP A 156 10.80 -21.94 -16.66
CA ASP A 156 9.60 -21.60 -15.88
C ASP A 156 8.77 -22.84 -15.46
N ALA A 157 8.77 -23.89 -16.29
CA ALA A 157 8.11 -25.15 -15.97
C ALA A 157 8.81 -25.89 -14.82
N LEU A 158 10.14 -25.92 -14.83
CA LEU A 158 10.94 -26.50 -13.75
C LEU A 158 10.77 -25.71 -12.45
N LEU A 159 10.78 -24.38 -12.53
CA LEU A 159 10.49 -23.47 -11.42
C LEU A 159 9.12 -23.75 -10.80
N ARG A 160 8.05 -23.75 -11.60
CA ARG A 160 6.70 -24.05 -11.10
C ARG A 160 6.64 -25.44 -10.46
N GLY A 161 7.17 -26.47 -11.12
CA GLY A 161 7.21 -27.82 -10.58
C GLY A 161 7.97 -27.93 -9.26
N ALA A 162 9.10 -27.25 -9.12
CA ALA A 162 9.88 -27.22 -7.87
C ALA A 162 9.11 -26.55 -6.72
N LEU A 163 8.37 -25.47 -7.03
CA LEU A 163 7.60 -24.69 -6.06
C LEU A 163 6.30 -25.39 -5.64
N THR A 164 5.62 -26.12 -6.52
CA THR A 164 4.32 -26.74 -6.23
C THR A 164 4.36 -28.24 -5.88
N SER A 165 5.49 -28.94 -6.08
CA SER A 165 5.59 -30.39 -5.82
C SER A 165 5.69 -30.74 -4.33
N GLY A 166 4.84 -31.65 -3.82
CA GLY A 166 4.96 -32.20 -2.46
C GLY A 166 4.79 -31.14 -1.37
N LEU A 167 3.73 -30.33 -1.45
CA LEU A 167 3.46 -29.27 -0.46
C LEU A 167 3.10 -29.86 0.91
N PRO A 168 3.58 -29.26 2.01
CA PRO A 168 3.17 -29.67 3.35
C PRO A 168 1.68 -29.36 3.59
N SER A 169 1.03 -30.15 4.44
CA SER A 169 -0.34 -29.90 4.87
C SER A 169 -0.38 -29.81 6.40
N PRO A 170 -0.70 -28.63 6.99
CA PRO A 170 -1.09 -27.37 6.34
C PRO A 170 0.10 -26.48 5.89
N VAL A 171 -0.14 -25.60 4.92
CA VAL A 171 0.79 -24.52 4.54
C VAL A 171 0.49 -23.31 5.41
N TYR A 172 1.38 -22.98 6.36
CA TYR A 172 1.20 -21.86 7.28
C TYR A 172 1.59 -20.50 6.67
N SER A 173 2.58 -20.47 5.78
CA SER A 173 3.03 -19.27 5.09
C SER A 173 3.50 -19.60 3.68
N ALA A 174 2.72 -19.19 2.68
CA ALA A 174 3.07 -19.29 1.27
C ALA A 174 4.40 -18.59 0.94
N PRO A 175 4.64 -17.31 1.31
CA PRO A 175 5.88 -16.63 0.96
C PRO A 175 7.11 -17.29 1.59
N ALA A 176 7.04 -17.71 2.86
CA ALA A 176 8.16 -18.38 3.52
C ALA A 176 8.46 -19.74 2.88
N LEU A 177 7.42 -20.51 2.50
CA LEU A 177 7.58 -21.79 1.84
C LEU A 177 8.18 -21.64 0.43
N VAL A 178 7.72 -20.65 -0.33
CA VAL A 178 8.24 -20.37 -1.68
C VAL A 178 9.69 -19.93 -1.60
N GLU A 179 10.03 -19.01 -0.70
CA GLU A 179 11.41 -18.57 -0.48
C GLU A 179 12.33 -19.75 -0.14
N ASP A 180 11.92 -20.54 0.85
CA ASP A 180 12.66 -21.71 1.29
C ASP A 180 12.90 -22.70 0.14
N ARG A 181 11.89 -22.93 -0.71
CA ARG A 181 12.04 -23.81 -1.88
C ARG A 181 12.95 -23.23 -2.96
N LEU A 182 12.86 -21.93 -3.22
CA LEU A 182 13.77 -21.26 -4.16
C LEU A 182 15.22 -21.41 -3.70
N ARG A 183 15.48 -21.31 -2.39
CA ARG A 183 16.84 -21.47 -1.85
C ARG A 183 17.28 -22.93 -1.80
N ARG A 184 16.44 -23.84 -1.28
CA ARG A 184 16.79 -25.25 -1.06
C ARG A 184 16.86 -26.08 -2.34
N LYS A 185 15.96 -25.82 -3.29
CA LYS A 185 15.89 -26.57 -4.56
C LYS A 185 16.63 -25.88 -5.70
N MET A 186 17.42 -24.84 -5.40
CA MET A 186 18.16 -24.09 -6.39
C MET A 186 18.97 -25.05 -7.27
N PRO A 187 18.76 -25.05 -8.59
CA PRO A 187 19.50 -25.94 -9.47
C PRO A 187 20.97 -25.55 -9.43
N VAL A 188 21.83 -26.53 -9.16
CA VAL A 188 23.27 -26.37 -9.43
C VAL A 188 23.40 -26.13 -10.93
N ALA A 189 24.10 -25.05 -11.30
CA ALA A 189 24.17 -24.55 -12.66
C ALA A 189 24.31 -25.68 -13.68
N VAL A 190 23.26 -25.90 -14.48
CA VAL A 190 23.34 -26.81 -15.61
C VAL A 190 23.95 -25.99 -16.73
N THR A 191 25.25 -26.20 -16.99
CA THR A 191 25.92 -25.62 -18.16
C THR A 191 25.02 -25.79 -19.39
N PRO A 192 24.67 -24.70 -20.11
CA PRO A 192 23.79 -24.80 -21.25
C PRO A 192 24.45 -25.72 -22.27
N ARG A 193 23.80 -26.83 -22.60
CA ARG A 193 24.22 -27.72 -23.66
C ARG A 193 24.04 -26.94 -24.96
N VAL A 194 25.11 -26.37 -25.48
CA VAL A 194 25.14 -25.69 -26.79
C VAL A 194 24.62 -26.69 -27.81
N ARG A 195 23.46 -26.40 -28.41
CA ARG A 195 23.01 -27.10 -29.61
C ARG A 195 24.06 -26.85 -30.69
N PRO A 196 24.74 -27.87 -31.25
CA PRO A 196 25.62 -27.64 -32.37
C PRO A 196 24.77 -27.08 -33.51
N ALA A 197 25.17 -25.92 -34.03
CA ALA A 197 24.58 -25.34 -35.23
C ALA A 197 24.74 -26.37 -36.35
N LEU A 198 23.62 -26.81 -36.91
CA LEU A 198 23.61 -27.63 -38.10
C LEU A 198 24.18 -26.77 -39.24
N VAL A 199 25.44 -26.99 -39.59
CA VAL A 199 26.04 -26.43 -40.80
C VAL A 199 25.38 -27.13 -41.97
N ALA A 200 24.47 -26.42 -42.65
CA ALA A 200 23.99 -26.82 -43.96
C ALA A 200 25.09 -26.50 -44.98
N ALA A 201 25.60 -27.55 -45.62
CA ALA A 201 26.45 -27.49 -46.81
C ALA A 201 25.59 -27.63 -48.07
#